data_AF-A0A8K0E9R9-F1
#
_entry.id   AF-A0A8K0E9R9-F1
#
_cell.length_a   1.000
_cell.length_b   1.000
_cell.length_c   1.000
_cell.angle_alpha   90.00
_cell.angle_beta   90.00
_cell.angle_gamma   90.00
#
_symmetry.space_group_name_H-M   'P 1'
#
loop_
_entity.id
_entity.type
_entity.pdbx_description
1 polymer ?
#
loop_
_entity_poly.entity_id
_entity_poly.type
_entity_poly.pdbx_seq_one_letter_code
_entity_poly.pdbx_strand_id
1 'polypeptide(L)'
;MVALSYSPSRVFKTMSPTAYLVFFALVPTVLSVDWWKVVMGIGDVMADHYLDQDLRALRDHTLLQRWNQTLVRRFQSWSQGDMSDSLRMEEGLTTELQNITGDETIKVWDFGTYENATQQPVSREFYNFSTFVDSFRKNREKYINVTMLEGQVGYVSIRSMSDIVDIILPDPEMTEFFLGKMAALNESKAIILDLRNNLGGDREGVVHWASFFFNATPSVPLSDVYYRDGVNQYWTLLEVPGGIRFPDKPLYLLTSNRTRWEAEEFAYAMQVANRTTIIGETTGK
;
A
#
# COMPACT_ATOMS: atom_id res chain seq x y z
N MET A 1 -7.56 22.77 -15.18
CA MET A 1 -6.47 22.90 -14.19
C MET A 1 -5.99 21.48 -13.95
N VAL A 2 -4.78 21.12 -14.37
CA VAL A 2 -4.30 19.74 -14.18
C VAL A 2 -3.65 19.66 -12.82
N ALA A 3 -4.28 18.89 -11.94
CA ALA A 3 -3.74 18.58 -10.64
C ALA A 3 -2.77 17.40 -10.81
N LEU A 4 -1.50 17.66 -10.52
CA LEU A 4 -0.64 16.65 -9.95
C LEU A 4 -0.60 16.91 -8.46
N SER A 5 -0.86 15.87 -7.69
CA SER A 5 -1.35 16.01 -6.33
C SER A 5 -0.20 16.12 -5.32
N TYR A 6 0.05 17.32 -4.75
CA TYR A 6 0.88 17.52 -3.53
C TYR A 6 0.52 18.82 -2.75
N SER A 7 0.60 18.79 -1.40
CA SER A 7 0.23 19.89 -0.48
C SER A 7 0.87 19.68 0.90
N PRO A 8 1.67 20.65 1.39
CA PRO A 8 2.21 20.65 2.74
C PRO A 8 1.76 21.86 3.57
N SER A 9 1.39 21.66 4.84
CA SER A 9 1.78 22.57 5.94
C SER A 9 1.48 22.01 7.35
N ARG A 10 2.56 21.56 8.02
CA ARG A 10 2.96 21.70 9.46
C ARG A 10 1.88 22.20 10.44
N VAL A 11 1.61 21.64 11.63
CA VAL A 11 2.43 20.98 12.68
C VAL A 11 1.45 20.06 13.48
N PHE A 12 1.62 18.74 13.60
CA PHE A 12 2.36 18.01 14.65
C PHE A 12 2.53 16.54 14.23
N LYS A 13 3.60 15.95 14.77
CA LYS A 13 4.26 14.65 14.54
C LYS A 13 3.38 13.38 14.39
N THR A 14 3.99 12.42 13.67
CA THR A 14 3.75 10.95 13.57
C THR A 14 2.50 10.46 12.83
N MET A 15 2.66 10.16 11.53
CA MET A 15 2.38 8.86 10.86
C MET A 15 2.34 9.05 9.34
N SER A 16 2.95 8.12 8.62
CA SER A 16 3.12 8.08 7.16
C SER A 16 1.78 8.02 6.41
N PRO A 17 1.46 8.95 5.48
CA PRO A 17 0.32 8.81 4.59
C PRO A 17 0.77 8.53 3.15
N THR A 18 0.24 7.45 2.58
CA THR A 18 0.13 7.22 1.13
C THR A 18 -0.70 8.38 0.55
N ALA A 19 -0.09 9.22 -0.29
CA ALA A 19 -0.63 10.53 -0.66
C ALA A 19 -1.54 10.49 -1.91
N TYR A 20 -2.77 11.01 -1.75
CA TYR A 20 -3.66 11.51 -2.81
C TYR A 20 -4.03 12.96 -2.47
N LEU A 21 -4.08 13.87 -3.44
CA LEU A 21 -4.42 15.28 -3.20
C LEU A 21 -5.36 15.89 -4.25
N VAL A 22 -6.40 16.57 -3.75
CA VAL A 22 -7.44 17.30 -4.48
C VAL A 22 -7.61 18.66 -3.78
N PHE A 23 -7.72 19.76 -4.53
CA PHE A 23 -8.03 21.10 -4.02
C PHE A 23 -9.30 21.64 -4.69
N PHE A 24 -10.24 22.16 -3.88
CA PHE A 24 -11.47 22.82 -4.33
C PHE A 24 -11.34 24.35 -4.26
N ALA A 25 -11.74 25.04 -5.32
CA ALA A 25 -12.17 26.43 -5.28
C ALA A 25 -13.42 26.58 -6.16
N LEU A 26 -14.50 27.08 -5.56
CA LEU A 26 -15.76 27.38 -6.23
C LEU A 26 -15.55 28.47 -7.30
N VAL A 27 -15.41 28.07 -8.56
CA VAL A 27 -15.62 28.93 -9.72
C VAL A 27 -16.55 28.20 -10.68
N PRO A 28 -17.75 28.74 -10.97
CA PRO A 28 -18.65 28.13 -11.92
C PRO A 28 -18.10 28.33 -13.34
N THR A 29 -18.33 27.33 -14.19
CA THR A 29 -18.11 27.26 -15.65
C THR A 29 -16.83 26.55 -16.13
N VAL A 30 -17.11 25.45 -16.84
CA VAL A 30 -16.20 24.50 -17.49
C VAL A 30 -15.13 25.22 -18.30
N LEU A 31 -13.86 25.01 -17.96
CA LEU A 31 -12.72 25.34 -18.81
C LEU A 31 -12.03 24.02 -19.18
N SER A 32 -12.10 23.67 -20.45
CA SER A 32 -11.39 22.54 -21.06
C SER A 32 -9.93 22.50 -20.59
N VAL A 33 -9.41 21.30 -20.30
CA VAL A 33 -8.01 21.15 -19.90
C VAL A 33 -7.07 21.64 -21.00
N ASP A 34 -6.12 22.50 -20.63
CA ASP A 34 -5.02 22.92 -21.49
C ASP A 34 -3.96 21.82 -21.53
N TRP A 35 -4.22 20.79 -22.35
CA TRP A 35 -3.38 19.60 -22.45
C TRP A 35 -1.96 19.89 -22.92
N TRP A 36 -1.74 21.00 -23.63
CA TRP A 36 -0.40 21.44 -24.00
C TRP A 36 0.44 21.78 -22.77
N LYS A 37 -0.12 22.53 -21.81
CA LYS A 37 0.58 22.82 -20.54
C LYS A 37 0.85 21.56 -19.73
N VAL A 38 -0.04 20.57 -19.78
CA VAL A 38 0.16 19.28 -19.11
C VAL A 38 1.38 18.57 -19.67
N VAL A 39 1.43 18.41 -20.99
CA VAL A 39 2.55 17.74 -21.67
C VAL A 39 3.87 18.45 -21.42
N MET A 40 3.86 19.79 -21.38
CA MET A 40 5.06 20.57 -21.11
C MET A 40 5.53 20.48 -19.66
N GLY A 41 4.62 20.30 -18.69
CA GLY A 41 4.95 20.29 -17.25
C GLY A 41 5.08 18.91 -16.62
N ILE A 42 4.57 17.85 -17.26
CA ILE A 42 4.51 16.51 -16.65
C ILE A 42 5.90 15.91 -16.39
N GLY A 43 6.89 16.24 -17.22
CA GLY A 43 8.28 15.85 -17.00
C GLY A 43 8.85 16.43 -15.70
N ASP A 44 8.55 17.69 -15.40
CA ASP A 44 9.01 18.35 -14.16
C ASP A 44 8.34 17.73 -12.94
N VAL A 45 7.04 17.42 -13.01
CA VAL A 45 6.35 16.74 -11.90
C VAL A 45 6.90 15.33 -11.69
N MET A 46 7.14 14.57 -12.76
CA MET A 46 7.76 13.26 -12.66
C MET A 46 9.15 13.37 -12.01
N ALA A 47 9.97 14.34 -12.41
CA ALA A 47 11.28 14.59 -11.79
C ALA A 47 11.19 14.98 -10.30
N ASP A 48 10.10 15.63 -9.90
CA ASP A 48 9.89 16.09 -8.53
C ASP A 48 9.20 15.07 -7.61
N HIS A 49 8.46 14.11 -8.15
CA HIS A 49 7.60 13.24 -7.34
C HIS A 49 7.75 11.75 -7.61
N TYR A 50 8.35 11.35 -8.74
CA TYR A 50 8.50 9.94 -9.08
C TYR A 50 9.70 9.29 -8.35
N LEU A 51 9.53 8.05 -7.88
CA LEU A 51 10.40 7.43 -6.88
C LEU A 51 11.62 6.70 -7.48
N ASP A 52 11.52 6.22 -8.72
CA ASP A 52 12.51 5.35 -9.34
C ASP A 52 13.90 6.02 -9.41
N GLN A 53 14.91 5.27 -8.96
CA GLN A 53 16.30 5.70 -8.90
C GLN A 53 16.89 5.96 -10.30
N ASP A 54 16.45 5.22 -11.32
CA ASP A 54 16.87 5.45 -12.71
C ASP A 54 16.27 6.74 -13.27
N LEU A 55 15.14 7.21 -12.70
CA LEU A 55 14.52 8.49 -13.01
C LEU A 55 14.98 9.65 -12.14
N ARG A 56 15.79 9.41 -11.12
CA ARG A 56 16.63 10.48 -10.52
C ARG A 56 17.60 11.04 -11.56
N ALA A 57 17.97 10.24 -12.58
CA ALA A 57 18.72 10.70 -13.74
C ALA A 57 17.91 11.65 -14.65
N LEU A 58 16.59 11.82 -14.47
CA LEU A 58 15.84 12.90 -15.15
C LEU A 58 16.32 14.30 -14.75
N ARG A 59 17.04 14.44 -13.62
CA ARG A 59 17.77 15.68 -13.31
C ARG A 59 18.96 15.93 -14.24
N ASP A 60 19.46 14.92 -14.96
CA ASP A 60 20.24 15.20 -16.15
C ASP A 60 19.27 15.85 -17.16
N HIS A 61 19.39 17.16 -17.30
CA HIS A 61 18.59 17.98 -18.21
C HIS A 61 18.44 17.35 -19.60
N THR A 62 19.40 16.54 -20.03
CA THR A 62 19.38 15.82 -21.30
C THR A 62 18.29 14.75 -21.39
N LEU A 63 18.05 13.97 -20.33
CA LEU A 63 17.03 12.91 -20.32
C LEU A 63 15.63 13.51 -20.25
N LEU A 64 15.41 14.50 -19.39
CA LEU A 64 14.14 15.22 -19.28
C LEU A 64 13.81 16.01 -20.56
N GLN A 65 14.82 16.59 -21.23
CA GLN A 65 14.63 17.19 -22.55
C GLN A 65 14.25 16.16 -23.61
N ARG A 66 14.88 14.98 -23.64
CA ARG A 66 14.52 13.90 -24.57
C ARG A 66 13.11 13.38 -24.31
N TRP A 67 12.72 13.25 -23.04
CA TRP A 67 11.38 12.86 -22.63
C TRP A 67 10.34 13.90 -23.07
N ASN A 68 10.59 15.18 -22.76
CA ASN A 68 9.71 16.26 -23.19
C ASN A 68 9.61 16.31 -24.73
N GLN A 69 10.70 16.10 -25.47
CA GLN A 69 10.66 16.02 -26.93
C GLN A 69 9.85 14.82 -27.44
N THR A 70 9.93 13.67 -26.80
CA THR A 70 9.12 12.49 -27.15
C THR A 70 7.65 12.72 -26.84
N LEU A 71 7.33 13.22 -25.64
CA LEU A 71 5.97 13.57 -25.25
C LEU A 71 5.37 14.65 -26.15
N VAL A 72 6.13 15.69 -26.54
CA VAL A 72 5.67 16.73 -27.48
C VAL A 72 5.43 16.16 -28.88
N ARG A 73 6.31 15.28 -29.40
CA ARG A 73 6.10 14.62 -30.70
C ARG A 73 4.87 13.71 -30.70
N ARG A 74 4.67 12.96 -29.63
CA ARG A 74 3.50 12.08 -29.45
C ARG A 74 2.22 12.88 -29.24
N PHE A 75 2.28 13.96 -28.47
CA PHE A 75 1.20 14.91 -28.30
C PHE A 75 0.72 15.45 -29.65
N GLN A 76 1.63 15.83 -30.55
CA GLN A 76 1.26 16.27 -31.89
C GLN A 76 0.52 15.20 -32.71
N SER A 77 0.73 13.91 -32.43
CA SER A 77 -0.01 12.81 -33.06
C SER A 77 -1.39 12.56 -32.42
N TRP A 78 -1.51 12.75 -31.10
CA TRP A 78 -2.80 12.67 -30.40
C TRP A 78 -3.69 13.87 -30.72
N SER A 79 -3.08 15.06 -30.85
CA SER A 79 -3.73 16.34 -31.13
C SER A 79 -4.13 16.55 -32.60
N GLN A 80 -3.81 15.62 -33.50
CA GLN A 80 -4.39 15.62 -34.86
C GLN A 80 -5.89 15.24 -34.85
N GLY A 81 -6.45 14.88 -33.68
CA GLY A 81 -7.88 14.82 -33.40
C GLY A 81 -8.39 16.01 -32.56
N ASP A 82 -9.60 15.90 -32.01
CA ASP A 82 -10.20 16.91 -31.13
C ASP A 82 -9.47 16.98 -29.78
N MET A 83 -8.75 18.08 -29.54
CA MET A 83 -8.00 18.32 -28.29
C MET A 83 -8.91 18.54 -27.06
N SER A 84 -10.23 18.63 -27.24
CA SER A 84 -11.19 18.66 -26.14
C SER A 84 -11.57 17.27 -25.62
N ASP A 85 -11.13 16.19 -26.29
CA ASP A 85 -11.34 14.81 -25.86
C ASP A 85 -10.35 14.42 -24.75
N SER A 86 -10.71 14.77 -23.51
CA SER A 86 -9.90 14.48 -22.32
C SER A 86 -9.59 12.98 -22.15
N LEU A 87 -10.51 12.08 -22.51
CA LEU A 87 -10.30 10.63 -22.35
C LEU A 87 -9.16 10.14 -23.24
N ARG A 88 -9.16 10.56 -24.51
CA ARG A 88 -8.07 10.23 -25.44
C ARG A 88 -6.72 10.75 -24.97
N MET A 89 -6.71 11.93 -24.35
CA MET A 89 -5.48 12.54 -23.83
C MET A 89 -4.97 11.86 -22.56
N GLU A 90 -5.85 11.45 -21.65
CA GLU A 90 -5.55 10.64 -20.48
C GLU A 90 -4.94 9.30 -20.86
N GLU A 91 -5.60 8.56 -21.77
CA GLU A 91 -5.15 7.25 -22.23
C GLU A 91 -3.80 7.35 -22.96
N GLY A 92 -3.64 8.35 -23.84
CA GLY A 92 -2.41 8.58 -24.58
C GLY A 92 -1.23 8.89 -23.66
N LEU A 93 -1.38 9.86 -22.75
CA LEU A 93 -0.33 10.23 -21.81
C LEU A 93 -0.03 9.12 -20.81
N THR A 94 -1.06 8.44 -20.30
CA THR A 94 -0.89 7.26 -19.44
C THR A 94 -0.05 6.21 -20.15
N THR A 95 -0.46 5.80 -21.35
CA THR A 95 0.23 4.75 -22.11
C THR A 95 1.68 5.13 -22.41
N GLU A 96 1.93 6.38 -22.81
CA GLU A 96 3.29 6.81 -23.12
C GLU A 96 4.17 6.89 -21.88
N LEU A 97 3.65 7.38 -20.75
CA LEU A 97 4.39 7.37 -19.49
C LEU A 97 4.72 5.94 -19.05
N GLN A 98 3.74 5.03 -19.11
CA GLN A 98 3.95 3.61 -18.80
C GLN A 98 4.99 2.96 -19.73
N ASN A 99 4.98 3.29 -21.02
CA ASN A 99 5.97 2.79 -21.98
C ASN A 99 7.37 3.34 -21.72
N ILE A 100 7.47 4.61 -21.33
CA ILE A 100 8.73 5.30 -21.07
C ILE A 100 9.35 4.82 -19.75
N THR A 101 8.55 4.65 -18.71
CA THR A 101 9.01 4.28 -17.36
C THR A 101 9.04 2.77 -17.13
N GLY A 102 8.24 2.00 -17.86
CA GLY A 102 7.95 0.59 -17.56
C GLY A 102 7.00 0.38 -16.39
N ASP A 103 6.50 1.45 -15.78
CA ASP A 103 5.65 1.40 -14.58
C ASP A 103 4.17 1.48 -14.95
N GLU A 104 3.51 0.32 -14.95
CA GLU A 104 2.08 0.16 -15.24
C GLU A 104 1.16 0.87 -14.24
N THR A 105 1.68 1.31 -13.07
CA THR A 105 0.88 1.96 -12.02
C THR A 105 0.66 3.45 -12.28
N ILE A 106 1.48 4.09 -13.13
CA ILE A 106 1.30 5.50 -13.51
C ILE A 106 0.01 5.66 -14.30
N LYS A 107 -0.85 6.59 -13.89
CA LYS A 107 -2.07 6.98 -14.59
C LYS A 107 -2.23 8.50 -14.62
N VAL A 108 -2.74 9.04 -15.72
CA VAL A 108 -3.10 10.46 -15.89
C VAL A 108 -4.61 10.55 -16.02
N TRP A 109 -5.24 11.44 -15.25
CA TRP A 109 -6.69 11.62 -15.20
C TRP A 109 -7.08 13.11 -15.27
N ASP A 110 -8.11 13.47 -16.02
CA ASP A 110 -8.79 14.77 -15.99
C ASP A 110 -9.95 14.73 -15.00
N PHE A 111 -9.70 15.24 -13.80
CA PHE A 111 -10.71 15.32 -12.74
C PHE A 111 -11.94 16.18 -13.09
N GLY A 112 -11.89 17.03 -14.13
CA GLY A 112 -13.02 17.87 -14.54
C GLY A 112 -14.21 17.09 -15.12
N THR A 113 -14.00 15.86 -15.59
CA THR A 113 -15.08 14.96 -16.06
C THR A 113 -15.67 14.12 -14.92
N TYR A 114 -14.87 13.83 -13.88
CA TYR A 114 -15.27 13.06 -12.70
C TYR A 114 -16.22 13.83 -11.76
N GLU A 115 -16.06 15.15 -11.64
CA GLU A 115 -16.95 15.98 -10.80
C GLU A 115 -18.42 15.99 -11.26
N ASN A 116 -18.69 15.73 -12.55
CA ASN A 116 -20.06 15.70 -13.08
C ASN A 116 -20.76 14.33 -12.92
N ALA A 117 -20.01 13.23 -12.71
CA ALA A 117 -20.59 11.89 -12.58
C ALA A 117 -20.90 11.47 -11.14
N THR A 118 -20.28 12.10 -10.14
CA THR A 118 -20.48 11.77 -8.72
C THR A 118 -20.74 13.02 -7.88
N GLN A 119 -21.96 13.57 -7.98
CA GLN A 119 -22.52 14.47 -6.96
C GLN A 119 -22.98 13.75 -5.69
N GLN A 120 -22.53 12.52 -5.46
CA GLN A 120 -22.47 12.04 -4.08
C GLN A 120 -21.14 12.52 -3.54
N PRO A 121 -21.10 13.44 -2.55
CA PRO A 121 -19.88 13.62 -1.80
C PRO A 121 -19.50 12.24 -1.32
N VAL A 122 -18.38 11.70 -1.81
CA VAL A 122 -17.73 10.61 -1.09
C VAL A 122 -17.47 11.24 0.25
N SER A 123 -18.32 10.93 1.24
CA SER A 123 -17.99 11.24 2.60
C SER A 123 -16.65 10.56 2.79
N ARG A 124 -15.58 11.34 2.83
CA ARG A 124 -14.44 11.01 3.69
C ARG A 124 -15.05 10.99 5.08
N GLU A 125 -15.80 9.94 5.40
CA GLU A 125 -15.79 9.40 6.74
C GLU A 125 -14.30 9.18 6.97
N PHE A 126 -13.69 10.15 7.64
CA PHE A 126 -12.38 9.95 8.23
C PHE A 126 -12.43 8.56 8.84
N TYR A 127 -11.53 7.67 8.40
CA TYR A 127 -11.39 6.34 8.96
C TYR A 127 -11.36 6.52 10.48
N ASN A 128 -12.49 6.26 11.13
CA ASN A 128 -12.62 6.58 12.52
C ASN A 128 -11.93 5.44 13.25
N PHE A 129 -10.64 5.63 13.53
CA PHE A 129 -9.80 4.62 14.16
C PHE A 129 -10.49 4.06 15.42
N SER A 130 -11.16 4.90 16.21
CA SER A 130 -11.91 4.43 17.38
C SER A 130 -13.08 3.51 17.02
N THR A 131 -13.84 3.82 15.96
CA THR A 131 -14.93 2.97 15.48
C THR A 131 -14.41 1.66 14.90
N PHE A 132 -13.27 1.70 14.21
CA PHE A 132 -12.60 0.51 13.72
C PHE A 132 -12.13 -0.38 14.87
N VAL A 133 -11.44 0.17 15.87
CA VAL A 133 -11.00 -0.56 17.08
C VAL A 133 -12.19 -1.16 17.82
N ASP A 134 -13.28 -0.40 17.99
CA ASP A 134 -14.50 -0.93 18.61
C ASP A 134 -15.12 -2.09 17.81
N SER A 135 -15.14 -1.97 16.48
CA SER A 135 -15.60 -3.02 15.59
C SER A 135 -14.69 -4.25 15.65
N PHE A 136 -13.37 -4.03 15.68
CA PHE A 136 -12.36 -5.07 15.83
C PHE A 136 -12.58 -5.84 17.12
N ARG A 137 -12.69 -5.14 18.25
CA ARG A 137 -12.92 -5.73 19.57
C ARG A 137 -14.22 -6.53 19.64
N LYS A 138 -15.32 -5.95 19.16
CA LYS A 138 -16.64 -6.64 19.10
C LYS A 138 -16.62 -7.89 18.23
N ASN A 139 -15.79 -7.90 17.18
CA ASN A 139 -15.69 -8.99 16.22
C ASN A 139 -14.32 -9.68 16.24
N ARG A 140 -13.63 -9.71 17.38
CA ARG A 140 -12.21 -10.12 17.47
C ARG A 140 -11.92 -11.50 16.86
N GLU A 141 -12.83 -12.45 17.01
CA GLU A 141 -12.70 -13.79 16.42
C GLU A 141 -12.83 -13.82 14.90
N LYS A 142 -13.53 -12.84 14.31
CA LYS A 142 -13.54 -12.66 12.86
C LYS A 142 -12.19 -12.20 12.36
N TYR A 143 -11.52 -11.32 13.10
CA TYR A 143 -10.24 -10.72 12.70
C TYR A 143 -9.05 -11.63 12.95
N ILE A 144 -9.03 -12.30 14.11
CA ILE A 144 -7.98 -13.23 14.51
C ILE A 144 -8.65 -14.47 15.09
N ASN A 145 -8.51 -15.59 14.38
CA ASN A 145 -8.93 -16.88 14.90
C ASN A 145 -7.80 -17.89 14.81
N VAL A 146 -7.69 -18.74 15.83
CA VAL A 146 -6.75 -19.86 15.90
C VAL A 146 -7.55 -21.13 16.13
N THR A 147 -7.26 -22.16 15.34
CA THR A 147 -7.87 -23.49 15.46
C THR A 147 -6.79 -24.54 15.27
N MET A 148 -6.80 -25.58 16.09
CA MET A 148 -5.90 -26.72 15.92
C MET A 148 -6.55 -27.74 15.00
N LEU A 149 -5.93 -28.01 13.86
CA LEU A 149 -6.36 -29.05 12.92
C LEU A 149 -5.79 -30.42 13.30
N GLU A 150 -6.31 -31.47 12.65
CA GLU A 150 -5.75 -32.82 12.75
C GLU A 150 -4.24 -32.81 12.44
N GLY A 151 -3.47 -33.63 13.16
CA GLY A 151 -2.01 -33.66 13.05
C GLY A 151 -1.29 -32.52 13.80
N GLN A 152 -1.99 -31.78 14.65
CA GLN A 152 -1.46 -30.63 15.42
C GLN A 152 -0.99 -29.49 14.50
N VAL A 153 -1.73 -29.21 13.43
CA VAL A 153 -1.44 -28.06 12.58
C VAL A 153 -2.23 -26.85 13.09
N GLY A 154 -1.53 -25.81 13.51
CA GLY A 154 -2.14 -24.56 13.94
C GLY A 154 -2.63 -23.78 12.72
N TYR A 155 -3.93 -23.61 12.59
CA TYR A 155 -4.54 -22.77 11.57
C TYR A 155 -4.89 -21.41 12.16
N VAL A 156 -4.37 -20.34 11.55
CA VAL A 156 -4.60 -18.96 11.98
C VAL A 156 -5.26 -18.20 10.84
N SER A 157 -6.45 -17.68 11.05
CA SER A 157 -7.09 -16.75 10.12
C SER A 157 -6.84 -15.32 10.59
N ILE A 158 -6.19 -14.52 9.74
CA ILE A 158 -5.92 -13.10 10.00
C ILE A 158 -6.63 -12.29 8.90
N ARG A 159 -7.53 -11.38 9.27
CA ARG A 159 -8.29 -10.56 8.31
C ARG A 159 -7.76 -9.15 8.12
N SER A 160 -6.78 -8.75 8.92
CA SER A 160 -6.16 -7.42 8.87
C SER A 160 -4.73 -7.50 9.37
N MET A 161 -3.82 -6.81 8.68
CA MET A 161 -2.44 -6.54 9.09
C MET A 161 -2.32 -5.24 9.88
N SER A 162 -3.35 -4.82 10.61
CA SER A 162 -3.24 -3.59 11.40
C SER A 162 -2.43 -3.82 12.68
N ASP A 163 -1.80 -2.77 13.18
CA ASP A 163 -0.88 -2.85 14.31
C ASP A 163 -1.55 -3.42 15.58
N ILE A 164 -0.95 -4.49 16.09
CA ILE A 164 -1.32 -5.16 17.34
C ILE A 164 -1.09 -4.21 18.52
N VAL A 165 -0.06 -3.36 18.48
CA VAL A 165 0.27 -2.42 19.56
C VAL A 165 -0.79 -1.35 19.74
N ASP A 166 -1.38 -0.86 18.65
CA ASP A 166 -2.37 0.22 18.72
C ASP A 166 -3.79 -0.30 18.95
N ILE A 167 -4.09 -1.54 18.53
CA ILE A 167 -5.46 -2.09 18.56
C ILE A 167 -5.67 -3.09 19.69
N ILE A 168 -4.67 -3.93 19.99
CA ILE A 168 -4.83 -5.10 20.85
C ILE A 168 -4.22 -4.84 22.22
N LEU A 169 -2.95 -4.42 22.27
CA LEU A 169 -2.21 -4.26 23.52
C LEU A 169 -2.75 -3.20 24.51
N PRO A 170 -3.40 -2.10 24.08
CA PRO A 170 -3.91 -1.10 25.02
C PRO A 170 -5.15 -1.58 25.78
N ASP A 171 -5.84 -2.60 25.27
CA ASP A 171 -7.02 -3.19 25.89
C ASP A 171 -6.64 -4.54 26.54
N PRO A 172 -6.73 -4.65 27.89
CA PRO A 172 -6.37 -5.88 28.60
C PRO A 172 -7.15 -7.12 28.17
N GLU A 173 -8.45 -6.99 27.85
CA GLU A 173 -9.28 -8.13 27.42
C GLU A 173 -8.86 -8.61 26.04
N MET A 174 -8.55 -7.68 25.13
CA MET A 174 -8.03 -7.99 23.80
C MET A 174 -6.63 -8.58 23.86
N THR A 175 -5.79 -8.08 24.77
CA THR A 175 -4.44 -8.59 25.02
C THR A 175 -4.50 -10.03 25.51
N GLU A 176 -5.31 -10.32 26.53
CA GLU A 176 -5.49 -11.68 27.05
C GLU A 176 -6.02 -12.62 25.97
N PHE A 177 -7.04 -12.18 25.22
CA PHE A 177 -7.57 -12.93 24.08
C PHE A 177 -6.48 -13.27 23.06
N PHE A 178 -5.72 -12.27 22.62
CA PHE A 178 -4.68 -12.45 21.61
C PHE A 178 -3.56 -13.36 22.11
N LEU A 179 -3.03 -13.12 23.31
CA LEU A 179 -1.99 -13.96 23.90
C LEU A 179 -2.45 -15.39 24.12
N GLY A 180 -3.72 -15.61 24.50
CA GLY A 180 -4.31 -16.95 24.60
C GLY A 180 -4.36 -17.66 23.25
N LYS A 181 -4.77 -16.96 22.18
CA LYS A 181 -4.76 -17.50 20.81
C LYS A 181 -3.35 -17.83 20.33
N MET A 182 -2.38 -16.96 20.59
CA MET A 182 -0.98 -17.20 20.24
C MET A 182 -0.38 -18.36 21.05
N ALA A 183 -0.63 -18.43 22.36
CA ALA A 183 -0.14 -19.51 23.21
C ALA A 183 -0.68 -20.89 22.77
N ALA A 184 -1.90 -20.97 22.24
CA ALA A 184 -2.46 -22.21 21.72
C ALA A 184 -1.64 -22.81 20.54
N LEU A 185 -0.84 -22.00 19.84
CA LEU A 185 0.04 -22.46 18.76
C LEU A 185 1.32 -23.12 19.28
N ASN A 186 1.65 -23.03 20.57
CA ASN A 186 2.86 -23.67 21.12
C ASN A 186 2.87 -25.18 20.89
N GLU A 187 1.71 -25.83 20.99
CA GLU A 187 1.53 -27.28 20.78
C GLU A 187 1.48 -27.68 19.29
N SER A 188 1.49 -26.72 18.36
CA SER A 188 1.43 -27.02 16.93
C SER A 188 2.75 -27.56 16.40
N LYS A 189 2.68 -28.51 15.47
CA LYS A 189 3.83 -29.02 14.71
C LYS A 189 4.14 -28.19 13.47
N ALA A 190 3.15 -27.47 12.96
CA ALA A 190 3.26 -26.56 11.83
C ALA A 190 2.16 -25.48 11.94
N ILE A 191 2.36 -24.35 11.29
CA ILE A 191 1.43 -23.22 11.28
C ILE A 191 1.01 -22.91 9.84
N ILE A 192 -0.29 -22.75 9.63
CA ILE A 192 -0.87 -22.20 8.41
C ILE A 192 -1.46 -20.83 8.76
N LEU A 193 -0.99 -19.75 8.13
CA LEU A 193 -1.62 -18.44 8.20
C LEU A 193 -2.49 -18.22 6.95
N ASP A 194 -3.79 -18.06 7.15
CA ASP A 194 -4.74 -17.79 6.10
C ASP A 194 -4.91 -16.28 5.88
N LEU A 195 -4.34 -15.79 4.77
CA LEU A 195 -4.42 -14.41 4.31
C LEU A 195 -5.41 -14.23 3.15
N ARG A 196 -6.17 -15.26 2.78
CA ARG A 196 -7.06 -15.25 1.59
C ARG A 196 -8.19 -14.22 1.66
N ASN A 197 -8.47 -13.64 2.82
CA ASN A 197 -9.39 -12.49 2.92
C ASN A 197 -8.81 -11.37 3.78
N ASN A 198 -7.48 -11.25 3.80
CA ASN A 198 -6.78 -10.15 4.45
C ASN A 198 -6.66 -8.99 3.46
N LEU A 199 -7.23 -7.84 3.82
CA LEU A 199 -7.31 -6.66 2.94
C LEU A 199 -6.23 -5.62 3.25
N GLY A 200 -5.14 -6.03 3.92
CA GLY A 200 -4.05 -5.14 4.30
C GLY A 200 -4.19 -4.61 5.72
N GLY A 201 -3.58 -3.47 5.99
CA GLY A 201 -3.51 -2.88 7.31
C GLY A 201 -2.48 -1.77 7.33
N ASP A 202 -1.45 -1.93 8.14
CA ASP A 202 -0.33 -0.98 8.21
C ASP A 202 1.00 -1.75 8.31
N ARG A 203 2.12 -1.04 8.09
CA ARG A 203 3.45 -1.66 8.04
C ARG A 203 3.92 -2.11 9.41
N GLU A 204 3.50 -1.41 10.45
CA GLU A 204 3.74 -1.78 11.82
C GLU A 204 3.12 -3.15 12.13
N GLY A 205 1.92 -3.45 11.63
CA GLY A 205 1.33 -4.78 11.71
C GLY A 205 2.09 -5.84 10.89
N VAL A 206 2.69 -5.50 9.74
CA VAL A 206 3.60 -6.41 9.03
C VAL A 206 4.79 -6.80 9.90
N VAL A 207 5.45 -5.81 10.52
CA VAL A 207 6.58 -5.99 11.45
C VAL A 207 6.14 -6.82 12.67
N HIS A 208 5.03 -6.42 13.29
CA HIS A 208 4.11 -7.17 14.15
C HIS A 208 4.14 -8.67 13.91
N TRP A 209 3.40 -9.06 12.88
CA TRP A 209 3.14 -10.44 12.55
C TRP A 209 4.41 -11.18 12.16
N ALA A 210 5.33 -10.56 11.40
CA ALA A 210 6.56 -11.22 10.97
C ALA A 210 7.42 -11.62 12.17
N SER A 211 7.52 -10.75 13.17
CA SER A 211 8.37 -10.95 14.34
C SER A 211 8.00 -12.22 15.13
N PHE A 212 6.75 -12.64 15.15
CA PHE A 212 6.35 -13.90 15.79
C PHE A 212 7.00 -15.14 15.16
N PHE A 213 7.46 -15.05 13.91
CA PHE A 213 7.98 -16.20 13.17
C PHE A 213 9.49 -16.17 13.00
N PHE A 214 10.20 -15.24 13.61
CA PHE A 214 11.67 -15.20 13.62
C PHE A 214 12.24 -15.25 15.04
N ASN A 215 13.50 -15.63 15.14
CA ASN A 215 14.27 -15.45 16.38
C ASN A 215 14.34 -13.96 16.72
N ALA A 216 14.47 -13.64 18.02
CA ALA A 216 14.64 -12.26 18.46
C ALA A 216 15.93 -11.63 17.90
N THR A 217 16.99 -12.43 17.77
CA THR A 217 18.30 -11.98 17.29
C THR A 217 18.91 -13.04 16.38
N PRO A 218 19.56 -12.66 15.25
CA PRO A 218 19.58 -11.30 14.70
C PRO A 218 18.21 -10.87 14.15
N SER A 219 17.95 -9.56 14.10
CA SER A 219 16.79 -9.05 13.39
C SER A 219 16.91 -9.34 11.89
N VAL A 220 15.78 -9.61 11.25
CA VAL A 220 15.68 -9.94 9.82
C VAL A 220 15.10 -8.74 9.08
N PRO A 221 15.70 -8.31 7.95
CA PRO A 221 15.16 -7.24 7.14
C PRO A 221 13.87 -7.71 6.45
N LEU A 222 12.85 -6.86 6.46
CA LEU A 222 11.54 -7.16 5.86
C LEU A 222 11.34 -6.35 4.58
N SER A 223 11.48 -5.03 4.66
CA SER A 223 11.31 -4.12 3.52
C SER A 223 12.07 -2.80 3.71
N ASP A 224 12.45 -2.20 2.59
CA ASP A 224 12.91 -0.81 2.53
C ASP A 224 11.86 0.00 1.76
N VAL A 225 11.28 1.00 2.40
CA VAL A 225 10.36 1.94 1.76
C VAL A 225 11.13 3.20 1.44
N TYR A 226 11.40 3.36 0.16
CA TYR A 226 12.04 4.57 -0.35
C TYR A 226 10.99 5.69 -0.41
N TYR A 227 11.34 6.82 0.16
CA TYR A 227 10.70 8.10 -0.06
C TYR A 227 11.68 8.99 -0.82
N ARG A 228 11.22 10.14 -1.31
CA ARG A 228 12.10 11.06 -2.03
C ARG A 228 13.22 11.60 -1.14
N ASP A 229 12.91 11.85 0.12
CA ASP A 229 13.77 12.49 1.11
C ASP A 229 14.40 11.51 2.11
N GLY A 230 14.19 10.20 1.93
CA GLY A 230 14.75 9.21 2.84
C GLY A 230 14.37 7.78 2.51
N VAL A 231 14.80 6.86 3.35
CA VAL A 231 14.40 5.45 3.31
C VAL A 231 13.97 5.07 4.72
N ASN A 232 12.80 4.45 4.83
CA ASN A 232 12.40 3.78 6.05
C ASN A 232 12.70 2.29 5.88
N GLN A 233 13.40 1.72 6.85
CA GLN A 233 13.76 0.31 6.83
C GLN A 233 12.96 -0.40 7.91
N TYR A 234 12.34 -1.51 7.54
CA TYR A 234 11.50 -2.31 8.42
C TYR A 234 12.20 -3.64 8.69
N TRP A 235 12.31 -3.98 9.96
CA TRP A 235 13.02 -5.16 10.47
C TRP A 235 12.16 -5.86 11.51
N THR A 236 12.36 -7.16 11.69
CA THR A 236 11.72 -7.88 12.80
C THR A 236 12.16 -7.31 14.15
N LEU A 237 11.24 -7.32 15.11
CA LEU A 237 11.44 -6.80 16.46
C LEU A 237 12.21 -7.78 17.34
N LEU A 238 12.95 -7.22 18.30
CA LEU A 238 13.61 -7.97 19.37
C LEU A 238 12.59 -8.51 20.39
N GLU A 239 11.50 -7.79 20.60
CA GLU A 239 10.44 -8.15 21.55
C GLU A 239 9.10 -8.29 20.83
N VAL A 240 8.31 -9.27 21.27
CA VAL A 240 6.93 -9.50 20.81
C VAL A 240 6.03 -9.70 22.02
N PRO A 241 4.73 -9.39 21.92
CA PRO A 241 3.77 -9.61 23.00
C PRO A 241 3.86 -11.00 23.63
N GLY A 242 4.00 -11.04 24.95
CA GLY A 242 4.13 -12.27 25.73
C GLY A 242 5.41 -13.08 25.49
N GLY A 243 6.37 -12.58 24.69
CA GLY A 243 7.58 -13.30 24.32
C GLY A 243 7.35 -14.55 23.46
N ILE A 244 6.13 -14.75 22.96
CA ILE A 244 5.73 -15.94 22.21
C ILE A 244 6.30 -15.86 20.80
N ARG A 245 7.08 -16.86 20.38
CA ARG A 245 7.66 -16.96 19.03
C ARG A 245 7.61 -18.38 18.50
N PHE A 246 7.64 -18.49 17.18
CA PHE A 246 7.57 -19.74 16.43
C PHE A 246 8.67 -19.80 15.35
N PRO A 247 9.95 -19.55 15.67
CA PRO A 247 11.00 -19.50 14.65
C PRO A 247 11.18 -20.85 13.93
N ASP A 248 11.08 -21.96 14.66
CA ASP A 248 11.40 -23.29 14.15
C ASP A 248 10.19 -24.06 13.60
N LYS A 249 8.98 -23.51 13.75
CA LYS A 249 7.78 -24.18 13.27
C LYS A 249 7.64 -23.97 11.75
N PRO A 250 7.43 -25.04 10.95
CA PRO A 250 7.08 -24.90 9.53
C PRO A 250 5.90 -23.93 9.37
N LEU A 251 6.04 -22.98 8.44
CA LEU A 251 5.07 -21.90 8.23
C LEU A 251 4.60 -21.91 6.77
N TYR A 252 3.29 -21.94 6.58
CA TYR A 252 2.64 -21.86 5.28
C TYR A 252 1.72 -20.66 5.24
N LEU A 253 1.75 -19.88 4.16
CA LEU A 253 0.81 -18.78 3.93
C LEU A 253 -0.21 -19.18 2.87
N LEU A 254 -1.49 -18.94 3.14
CA LEU A 254 -2.54 -19.06 2.13
C LEU A 254 -2.89 -17.69 1.55
N THR A 255 -2.79 -17.53 0.23
CA THR A 255 -3.13 -16.29 -0.48
C THR A 255 -4.27 -16.50 -1.48
N SER A 256 -4.98 -15.42 -1.80
CA SER A 256 -5.99 -15.38 -2.87
C SER A 256 -5.86 -14.08 -3.66
N ASN A 257 -6.62 -13.95 -4.75
CA ASN A 257 -6.78 -12.68 -5.49
C ASN A 257 -7.38 -11.52 -4.65
N ARG A 258 -7.82 -11.79 -3.42
CA ARG A 258 -8.32 -10.79 -2.46
C ARG A 258 -7.26 -10.35 -1.44
N THR A 259 -6.16 -11.08 -1.31
CA THR A 259 -5.03 -10.65 -0.48
C THR A 259 -4.45 -9.38 -1.08
N ARG A 260 -4.37 -8.30 -0.29
CA ARG A 260 -3.99 -6.96 -0.78
C ARG A 260 -3.08 -6.18 0.17
N TRP A 261 -2.32 -5.26 -0.41
CA TRP A 261 -1.56 -4.21 0.28
C TRP A 261 -0.55 -4.78 1.28
N GLU A 262 -0.63 -4.41 2.56
CA GLU A 262 0.32 -4.85 3.58
C GLU A 262 0.29 -6.37 3.80
N ALA A 263 -0.80 -7.06 3.46
CA ALA A 263 -0.83 -8.52 3.47
C ALA A 263 0.02 -9.13 2.34
N GLU A 264 0.10 -8.45 1.20
CA GLU A 264 1.01 -8.82 0.10
C GLU A 264 2.46 -8.52 0.48
N GLU A 265 2.72 -7.35 1.09
CA GLU A 265 4.04 -6.98 1.60
C GLU A 265 4.54 -8.02 2.61
N PHE A 266 3.70 -8.42 3.56
CA PHE A 266 4.03 -9.49 4.51
C PHE A 266 4.33 -10.81 3.81
N ALA A 267 3.46 -11.27 2.91
CA ALA A 267 3.66 -12.55 2.23
C ALA A 267 4.96 -12.55 1.42
N TYR A 268 5.22 -11.47 0.69
CA TYR A 268 6.44 -11.29 -0.08
C TYR A 268 7.69 -11.23 0.79
N ALA A 269 7.69 -10.43 1.87
CA ALA A 269 8.81 -10.34 2.80
C ALA A 269 9.15 -11.71 3.42
N MET A 270 8.14 -12.47 3.84
CA MET A 270 8.30 -13.81 4.39
C MET A 270 8.84 -14.82 3.36
N GLN A 271 8.47 -14.66 2.09
CA GLN A 271 9.00 -15.47 0.98
C GLN A 271 10.45 -15.14 0.69
N VAL A 272 10.81 -13.85 0.55
CA VAL A 272 12.19 -13.40 0.30
C VAL A 272 13.12 -13.82 1.44
N ALA A 273 12.64 -13.75 2.68
CA ALA A 273 13.38 -14.23 3.85
C ALA A 273 13.46 -15.76 3.95
N ASN A 274 12.94 -16.52 2.96
CA ASN A 274 12.86 -17.98 2.95
C ASN A 274 12.20 -18.56 4.21
N ARG A 275 11.28 -17.82 4.84
CA ARG A 275 10.64 -18.24 6.09
C ARG A 275 9.39 -19.08 5.86
N THR A 276 8.76 -18.96 4.69
CA THR A 276 7.48 -19.60 4.42
C THR A 276 7.39 -20.22 3.02
N THR A 277 6.43 -21.13 2.86
CA THR A 277 5.90 -21.55 1.57
C THR A 277 4.53 -20.90 1.34
N ILE A 278 4.37 -20.18 0.23
CA ILE A 278 3.09 -19.58 -0.18
C ILE A 278 2.30 -20.60 -1.01
N ILE A 279 1.01 -20.75 -0.69
CA ILE A 279 0.08 -21.66 -1.36
C ILE A 279 -1.20 -20.89 -1.69
N GLY A 280 -1.58 -20.83 -2.97
CA GLY A 280 -2.83 -20.19 -3.37
C GLY A 280 -2.74 -19.50 -4.71
N GLU A 281 -3.58 -18.49 -4.88
CA GLU A 281 -3.62 -17.67 -6.09
C GLU A 281 -2.59 -16.54 -6.01
N THR A 282 -2.26 -15.97 -7.18
CA THR A 282 -1.62 -14.66 -7.26
C THR A 282 -2.51 -13.61 -6.58
N THR A 283 -1.90 -12.74 -5.79
CA THR A 283 -2.58 -11.70 -5.03
C THR A 283 -3.13 -10.59 -5.93
N GLY A 284 -4.01 -9.75 -5.37
CA GLY A 284 -4.68 -8.71 -6.14
C GLY A 284 -3.80 -7.48 -6.31
N LYS A 285 -3.29 -7.25 -7.54
CA LYS A 285 -2.58 -6.04 -7.95
C LYS A 285 -3.24 -4.74 -7.46
#